data_AF-A0A3N6WJF8-F1
#
_entry.id   AF-A0A3N6WJF8-F1
#
_cell.length_a   1.000
_cell.length_b   1.000
_cell.length_c   1.000
_cell.angle_alpha   90.00
_cell.angle_beta   90.00
_cell.angle_gamma   90.00
#
_symmetry.space_group_name_H-M   'P 1'
#
loop_
_entity.id
_entity.type
_entity.pdbx_description
1 polymer ?
#
loop_
_entity_poly.entity_id
_entity_poly.type
_entity_poly.pdbx_seq_one_letter_code
_entity_poly.pdbx_strand_id
1 'polypeptide(L)'
;MIDPTTGDDTAEARSRAGDQGLLFTDDLAPLPEDTGFRGPTACNAAGITYRQLDYWARTGLVVPTIRSATGSGTARLYSFKDILLLKIIKRLLDAGVSLQQIRTAIDHLRERGTDDLTQVTLMSDGASVYECRSADEVIDLLQGGQGVFGIAIGGVWREIEGTLHELPTERAESQPQVADELAARRARRTS
;
A
#
# COMPACT_ATOMS: atom_id res chain seq x y z
N MET A 1 54.87 -9.04 17.95
CA MET A 1 54.55 -9.46 16.57
C MET A 1 53.10 -9.90 16.62
N ILE A 2 52.17 -9.04 16.20
CA ILE A 2 50.72 -9.13 16.43
C ILE A 2 49.98 -9.12 15.08
N ASP A 3 49.08 -10.10 14.93
CA ASP A 3 47.87 -10.24 14.08
C ASP A 3 47.98 -10.25 12.53
N PRO A 4 46.97 -10.78 11.77
CA PRO A 4 45.65 -11.29 12.20
C PRO A 4 45.20 -12.65 11.61
N THR A 5 44.21 -13.27 12.25
CA THR A 5 43.30 -14.28 11.66
C THR A 5 41.87 -13.77 11.82
N THR A 6 41.27 -13.25 10.76
CA THR A 6 39.84 -12.92 10.72
C THR A 6 39.39 -13.03 9.26
N GLY A 7 38.75 -14.13 8.90
CA GLY A 7 38.37 -14.38 7.51
C GLY A 7 37.24 -15.38 7.28
N ASP A 8 36.68 -16.03 8.31
CA ASP A 8 35.77 -17.17 8.10
C ASP A 8 34.37 -17.03 8.76
N ASP A 9 34.20 -16.12 9.72
CA ASP A 9 32.93 -16.01 10.47
C ASP A 9 31.75 -15.43 9.66
N THR A 10 32.01 -14.68 8.58
CA THR A 10 30.95 -14.07 7.75
C THR A 10 30.30 -15.04 6.77
N ALA A 11 31.01 -16.12 6.39
CA ALA A 11 30.49 -17.14 5.47
C ALA A 11 29.54 -18.11 6.19
N GLU A 12 29.84 -18.49 7.43
CA GLU A 12 28.98 -19.37 8.23
C GLU A 12 27.67 -18.70 8.66
N ALA A 13 27.68 -17.39 8.92
CA ALA A 13 26.47 -16.62 9.24
C ALA A 13 25.49 -16.57 8.05
N ARG A 14 25.99 -16.46 6.81
CA ARG A 14 25.19 -16.51 5.58
C ARG A 14 24.60 -17.89 5.33
N SER A 15 25.36 -18.95 5.63
CA SER A 15 24.91 -20.35 5.48
C SER A 15 23.79 -20.71 6.47
N ARG A 16 23.91 -20.29 7.74
CA ARG A 16 22.88 -20.57 8.77
C ARG A 16 21.58 -19.80 8.58
N ALA A 17 21.60 -18.66 7.89
CA ALA A 17 20.38 -17.92 7.53
C ALA A 17 19.59 -18.57 6.37
N GLY A 18 20.21 -19.47 5.61
CA GLY A 18 19.58 -20.17 4.47
C GLY A 18 18.75 -21.40 4.84
N ASP A 19 18.88 -21.92 6.07
CA ASP A 19 18.36 -23.24 6.45
C ASP A 19 17.10 -23.19 7.34
N GLN A 20 16.63 -21.98 7.69
CA GLN A 20 15.23 -21.78 8.08
C GLN A 20 14.45 -21.45 6.81
N GLY A 21 13.95 -22.51 6.17
CA GLY A 21 13.33 -22.49 4.86
C GLY A 21 12.42 -21.29 4.60
N LEU A 22 12.64 -20.66 3.44
CA LEU A 22 11.66 -19.85 2.73
C LEU A 22 10.41 -20.69 2.51
N LEU A 23 9.49 -20.66 3.47
CA LEU A 23 8.25 -21.46 3.45
C LEU A 23 7.15 -20.81 2.61
N PHE A 24 7.47 -19.79 1.80
CA PHE A 24 6.51 -19.14 0.91
C PHE A 24 7.20 -18.83 -0.40
N THR A 25 7.09 -19.77 -1.33
CA THR A 25 7.26 -19.54 -2.76
C THR A 25 6.34 -18.42 -3.21
N ASP A 26 6.99 -17.39 -3.73
CA ASP A 26 6.67 -16.39 -4.75
C ASP A 26 5.43 -16.60 -5.66
N ASP A 27 4.26 -16.90 -5.11
CA ASP A 27 2.98 -16.78 -5.80
C ASP A 27 1.99 -16.06 -4.88
N LEU A 28 2.12 -14.74 -4.82
CA LEU A 28 1.03 -13.89 -4.35
C LEU A 28 -0.13 -14.13 -5.32
N ALA A 29 -1.21 -14.78 -4.85
CA ALA A 29 -2.38 -15.04 -5.66
C ALA A 29 -2.79 -13.77 -6.41
N PRO A 30 -3.12 -13.84 -7.72
CA PRO A 30 -3.53 -12.68 -8.47
C PRO A 30 -4.72 -12.06 -7.75
N LEU A 31 -4.51 -10.85 -7.23
CA LEU A 31 -5.56 -10.13 -6.52
C LEU A 31 -6.77 -10.03 -7.44
N PRO A 32 -7.99 -10.26 -6.94
CA PRO A 32 -9.17 -9.97 -7.72
C PRO A 32 -9.20 -8.45 -7.97
N GLU A 33 -8.79 -8.03 -9.17
CA GLU A 33 -8.72 -6.63 -9.59
C GLU A 33 -10.08 -5.92 -9.49
N ASP A 34 -11.18 -6.69 -9.38
CA ASP A 34 -12.56 -6.21 -9.27
C ASP A 34 -13.11 -6.11 -7.83
N THR A 35 -12.31 -6.41 -6.80
CA THR A 35 -12.77 -6.30 -5.40
C THR A 35 -12.57 -4.88 -4.87
N GLY A 36 -13.67 -4.30 -4.37
CA GLY A 36 -13.70 -2.92 -3.87
C GLY A 36 -13.91 -2.83 -2.36
N PHE A 37 -13.09 -2.03 -1.70
CA PHE A 37 -13.18 -1.79 -0.26
C PHE A 37 -13.77 -0.41 0.02
N ARG A 38 -14.78 -0.34 0.90
CA ARG A 38 -15.34 0.94 1.34
C ARG A 38 -14.34 1.71 2.20
N GLY A 39 -14.55 3.03 2.31
CA GLY A 39 -13.74 3.92 3.12
C GLY A 39 -13.45 3.44 4.55
N PRO A 40 -14.44 2.95 5.33
CA PRO A 40 -14.18 2.40 6.67
C PRO A 40 -13.21 1.21 6.67
N THR A 41 -13.39 0.25 5.75
CA THR A 41 -12.51 -0.92 5.58
C THR A 41 -11.10 -0.50 5.18
N ALA A 42 -10.99 0.43 4.21
CA ALA A 42 -9.70 0.98 3.78
C ALA A 42 -8.98 1.71 4.92
N CYS A 43 -9.68 2.54 5.70
CA CYS A 43 -9.13 3.23 6.86
C CYS A 43 -8.60 2.25 7.91
N ASN A 44 -9.36 1.18 8.20
CA ASN A 44 -8.97 0.17 9.16
C ASN A 44 -7.70 -0.58 8.71
N ALA A 45 -7.71 -1.12 7.48
CA ALA A 45 -6.58 -1.87 6.94
C ALA A 45 -5.30 -1.04 6.80
N ALA A 46 -5.42 0.24 6.42
CA ALA A 46 -4.29 1.15 6.30
C ALA A 46 -3.87 1.84 7.61
N GLY A 47 -4.66 1.71 8.69
CA GLY A 47 -4.38 2.39 9.97
C GLY A 47 -4.46 3.91 9.89
N ILE A 48 -5.38 4.45 9.08
CA ILE A 48 -5.57 5.90 8.88
C ILE A 48 -6.96 6.35 9.32
N THR A 49 -7.10 7.63 9.60
CA THR A 49 -8.41 8.23 9.89
C THR A 49 -9.21 8.49 8.62
N TYR A 50 -10.54 8.54 8.75
CA TYR A 50 -11.42 8.92 7.63
C TYR A 50 -11.10 10.31 7.07
N ARG A 51 -10.66 11.26 7.91
CA ARG A 51 -10.24 12.59 7.46
C ARG A 51 -8.98 12.53 6.59
N GLN A 52 -8.00 11.71 6.96
CA GLN A 52 -6.80 11.52 6.13
C GLN A 52 -7.18 10.92 4.78
N LEU A 53 -8.02 9.88 4.78
CA LEU A 53 -8.53 9.28 3.54
C LEU A 53 -9.24 10.30 2.65
N ASP A 54 -10.19 11.07 3.21
CA ASP A 54 -10.95 12.06 2.42
C ASP A 54 -10.05 13.19 1.92
N TYR A 55 -9.12 13.67 2.74
CA TYR A 55 -8.17 14.71 2.34
C TYR A 55 -7.25 14.24 1.20
N TRP A 56 -6.70 13.02 1.30
CA TRP A 56 -5.84 12.46 0.26
C TRP A 56 -6.59 12.17 -1.04
N ALA A 57 -7.85 11.69 -0.94
CA ALA A 57 -8.72 11.53 -2.11
C ALA A 57 -9.05 12.86 -2.78
N ARG A 58 -9.40 13.88 -1.99
CA ARG A 58 -9.75 15.21 -2.51
C ARG A 58 -8.56 15.95 -3.10
N THR A 59 -7.35 15.71 -2.61
CA THR A 59 -6.10 16.32 -3.12
C THR A 59 -5.39 15.47 -4.16
N GLY A 60 -6.02 14.37 -4.62
CA GLY A 60 -5.49 13.50 -5.66
C GLY A 60 -4.24 12.71 -5.27
N LEU A 61 -3.87 12.66 -3.99
CA LEU A 61 -2.71 11.88 -3.54
C LEU A 61 -2.97 10.39 -3.73
N VAL A 62 -4.12 9.93 -3.23
CA VAL A 62 -4.64 8.57 -3.47
C VAL A 62 -6.12 8.68 -3.79
N VAL A 63 -6.51 8.25 -4.99
CA VAL A 63 -7.91 8.27 -5.45
C VAL A 63 -8.44 6.83 -5.53
N PRO A 64 -9.73 6.60 -5.28
CA PRO A 64 -10.31 5.26 -5.42
C PRO A 64 -10.25 4.80 -6.88
N THR A 65 -9.60 3.66 -7.12
CA THR A 65 -9.41 3.11 -8.48
C THR A 65 -10.54 2.21 -8.95
N ILE A 66 -11.28 1.55 -8.04
CA ILE A 66 -12.41 0.67 -8.41
C ILE A 66 -13.67 1.49 -8.71
N ARG A 67 -14.01 2.44 -7.84
CA ARG A 67 -15.18 3.31 -8.04
C ARG A 67 -14.99 4.64 -7.37
N SER A 68 -15.08 5.69 -8.18
CA SER A 68 -15.28 7.05 -7.69
C SER A 68 -16.75 7.29 -7.32
N ALA A 69 -17.00 8.08 -6.27
CA ALA A 69 -18.36 8.49 -5.94
C ALA A 69 -18.86 9.53 -6.95
N THR A 70 -19.99 9.24 -7.61
CA THR A 70 -20.66 10.09 -8.59
C THR A 70 -22.11 10.35 -8.12
N GLY A 71 -22.27 11.19 -7.09
CA GLY A 71 -23.57 11.63 -6.59
C GLY A 71 -24.00 11.04 -5.23
N SER A 72 -25.23 11.37 -4.82
CA SER A 72 -25.84 10.88 -3.57
C SER A 72 -26.23 9.41 -3.73
N GLY A 73 -25.54 8.50 -3.04
CA GLY A 73 -25.84 7.06 -3.01
C GLY A 73 -24.72 6.14 -3.51
N THR A 74 -23.73 6.67 -4.24
CA THR A 74 -22.57 5.88 -4.68
C THR A 74 -21.43 6.00 -3.66
N ALA A 75 -20.90 4.87 -3.20
CA ALA A 75 -19.73 4.85 -2.34
C ALA A 75 -18.42 4.78 -3.14
N ARG A 76 -17.37 5.41 -2.59
CA ARG A 76 -15.99 5.21 -3.06
C ARG A 76 -15.55 3.79 -2.74
N LEU A 77 -15.05 3.08 -3.75
CA LEU A 77 -14.45 1.76 -3.59
C LEU A 77 -12.96 1.86 -3.93
N TYR A 78 -12.14 1.48 -2.96
CA TYR A 78 -10.69 1.44 -3.06
C TYR A 78 -10.25 0.03 -3.46
N SER A 79 -9.27 -0.08 -4.34
CA SER A 79 -8.62 -1.37 -4.63
C SER A 79 -7.67 -1.75 -3.49
N PHE A 80 -7.18 -2.99 -3.53
CA PHE A 80 -6.09 -3.40 -2.65
C PHE A 80 -4.83 -2.53 -2.85
N LYS A 81 -4.49 -2.20 -4.12
CA LYS A 81 -3.36 -1.34 -4.45
C LYS A 81 -3.50 0.06 -3.83
N ASP A 82 -4.73 0.60 -3.80
CA ASP A 82 -5.00 1.88 -3.12
C ASP A 82 -4.72 1.77 -1.62
N ILE A 83 -5.20 0.70 -0.96
CA ILE A 83 -4.99 0.48 0.48
C ILE A 83 -3.51 0.32 0.81
N LEU A 84 -2.76 -0.40 -0.03
CA LEU A 84 -1.31 -0.52 0.08
C LEU A 84 -0.63 0.84 0.05
N LEU A 85 -0.99 1.68 -0.92
CA LEU A 85 -0.44 3.03 -1.04
C LEU A 85 -0.81 3.90 0.17
N LEU A 86 -2.05 3.82 0.66
CA LEU A 86 -2.48 4.53 1.88
C LEU A 86 -1.62 4.14 3.10
N LYS A 87 -1.33 2.85 3.26
CA LYS A 87 -0.53 2.35 4.39
C LYS A 87 0.94 2.74 4.27
N ILE A 88 1.51 2.73 3.07
CA ILE A 88 2.87 3.22 2.82
C ILE A 88 2.98 4.71 3.13
N ILE A 89 2.03 5.53 2.66
CA ILE A 89 1.99 6.98 2.98
C ILE A 89 1.92 7.19 4.49
N LYS A 90 1.08 6.42 5.19
CA LYS A 90 0.99 6.48 6.65
C LYS A 90 2.33 6.17 7.33
N ARG A 91 3.02 5.11 6.92
CA ARG A 91 4.33 4.74 7.48
C ARG A 91 5.41 5.77 7.20
N LEU A 92 5.41 6.39 6.02
CA LEU A 92 6.33 7.49 5.70
C LEU A 92 6.06 8.72 6.58
N LEU A 93 4.79 9.08 6.79
CA LEU A 93 4.42 10.17 7.70
C LEU A 93 4.82 9.86 9.15
N ASP A 94 4.64 8.63 9.60
CA ASP A 94 5.04 8.20 10.96
C ASP A 94 6.57 8.23 11.15
N ALA A 95 7.32 7.99 10.08
CA ALA A 95 8.78 8.14 10.05
C ALA A 95 9.24 9.61 9.98
N GLY A 96 8.32 10.57 9.92
CA GLY A 96 8.62 12.00 9.90
C GLY A 96 8.80 12.61 8.51
N VAL A 97 8.56 11.85 7.44
CA VAL A 97 8.59 12.38 6.06
C VAL A 97 7.40 13.31 5.86
N SER A 98 7.62 14.49 5.29
CA SER A 98 6.53 15.44 5.05
C SER A 98 5.62 14.99 3.90
N LEU A 99 4.34 15.39 3.95
CA LEU A 99 3.38 15.08 2.89
C LEU A 99 3.81 15.62 1.51
N GLN A 100 4.54 16.74 1.49
CA GLN A 100 5.05 17.33 0.26
C GLN A 100 6.11 16.44 -0.39
N GLN A 101 7.07 15.92 0.39
CA GLN A 101 8.10 15.01 -0.11
C GLN A 101 7.49 13.69 -0.59
N ILE A 102 6.51 13.16 0.15
CA ILE A 102 5.75 11.97 -0.25
C ILE A 102 5.07 12.19 -1.61
N ARG A 103 4.43 13.35 -1.81
CA ARG A 103 3.80 13.68 -3.10
C ARG A 103 4.83 13.70 -4.24
N THR A 104 5.94 14.40 -4.05
CA THR A 104 7.02 14.46 -5.05
C THR A 104 7.54 13.06 -5.40
N ALA A 105 7.77 12.22 -4.40
CA ALA A 105 8.23 10.85 -4.61
C ALA A 105 7.21 9.99 -5.37
N ILE A 106 5.93 10.06 -5.01
CA ILE A 106 4.85 9.32 -5.70
C ILE A 106 4.73 9.78 -7.16
N ASP A 107 4.80 11.08 -7.41
CA ASP A 107 4.72 11.62 -8.77
C ASP A 107 5.91 11.13 -9.61
N HIS A 108 7.12 11.11 -9.06
CA HIS A 108 8.30 10.53 -9.73
C HIS A 108 8.20 9.02 -9.99
N LEU A 109 7.56 8.26 -9.10
CA LEU A 109 7.33 6.82 -9.31
C LEU A 109 6.30 6.58 -10.43
N ARG A 110 5.25 7.41 -10.52
CA ARG A 110 4.23 7.31 -11.58
C ARG A 110 4.80 7.54 -12.97
N GLU A 111 5.80 8.41 -13.10
CA GLU A 111 6.49 8.71 -14.37
C GLU A 111 7.33 7.54 -14.91
N ARG A 112 7.77 6.62 -14.03
CA ARG A 112 8.71 5.53 -14.37
C ARG A 112 8.04 4.19 -14.69
N GLY A 113 6.72 4.08 -14.55
CA GLY A 113 5.96 2.84 -14.73
C GLY A 113 5.91 2.02 -13.45
N THR A 114 4.74 1.43 -13.15
CA THR A 114 4.50 0.65 -11.94
C THR A 114 4.61 -0.84 -12.24
N ASP A 115 5.84 -1.31 -12.47
CA ASP A 115 6.11 -2.75 -12.55
C ASP A 115 6.50 -3.30 -11.18
N ASP A 116 5.66 -4.24 -10.74
CA ASP A 116 5.76 -5.12 -9.57
C ASP A 116 6.38 -4.53 -8.29
N LEU A 117 5.57 -3.76 -7.56
CA LEU A 117 5.92 -3.17 -6.26
C LEU A 117 6.17 -4.22 -5.15
N THR A 118 5.90 -5.50 -5.38
CA THR A 118 5.91 -6.52 -4.32
C THR A 118 7.33 -6.89 -3.85
N GLN A 119 8.33 -6.81 -4.75
CA GLN A 119 9.74 -7.12 -4.49
C GLN A 119 10.60 -5.89 -4.17
N VAL A 120 9.95 -4.75 -3.92
CA VAL A 120 10.60 -3.46 -3.75
C VAL A 120 10.69 -3.07 -2.28
N THR A 121 11.82 -2.50 -1.87
CA THR A 121 11.97 -1.80 -0.59
C THR A 121 12.03 -0.30 -0.84
N LEU A 122 11.11 0.47 -0.24
CA LEU A 122 11.17 1.92 -0.27
C LEU A 122 12.09 2.41 0.84
N MET A 123 13.12 3.18 0.49
CA MET A 123 14.07 3.76 1.42
C MET A 123 13.84 5.26 1.52
N SER A 124 13.90 5.83 2.72
CA SER A 124 13.72 7.27 2.95
C SER A 124 14.78 7.82 3.89
N ASP A 125 15.46 8.89 3.48
CA ASP A 125 16.38 9.69 4.31
C ASP A 125 15.66 10.86 5.03
N GLY A 126 14.33 10.95 4.90
CA GLY A 126 13.50 12.05 5.41
C GLY A 126 13.41 13.24 4.46
N ALA A 127 14.24 13.29 3.42
CA ALA A 127 14.21 14.28 2.35
C ALA A 127 13.60 13.74 1.06
N SER A 128 13.93 12.50 0.72
CA SER A 128 13.67 11.82 -0.54
C SER A 128 13.28 10.37 -0.28
N VAL A 129 12.50 9.79 -1.19
CA VAL A 129 12.14 8.35 -1.15
C VAL A 129 12.75 7.69 -2.38
N TYR A 130 13.44 6.58 -2.16
CA TYR A 130 14.15 5.81 -3.15
C TYR A 130 13.54 4.41 -3.26
N GLU A 131 13.53 3.87 -4.47
CA GLU A 131 13.17 2.50 -4.74
C GLU A 131 14.45 1.66 -4.75
N CYS A 132 14.56 0.68 -3.85
CA CYS A 132 15.68 -0.26 -3.84
C CYS A 132 15.18 -1.67 -4.14
N ARG A 133 15.81 -2.31 -5.13
CA ARG A 133 15.53 -3.70 -5.55
C ARG A 133 16.63 -4.67 -5.14
N SER A 134 17.77 -4.17 -4.66
CA SER A 134 18.90 -4.98 -4.22
C SER A 134 19.52 -4.46 -2.92
N ALA A 135 20.26 -5.33 -2.23
CA ALA A 135 20.99 -4.95 -1.02
C ALA A 135 22.11 -3.95 -1.31
N ASP A 136 22.71 -4.00 -2.50
CA ASP A 136 23.80 -3.10 -2.89
C ASP A 136 23.30 -1.66 -3.05
N GLU A 137 22.13 -1.45 -3.67
CA GLU A 137 21.49 -0.13 -3.76
C GLU A 137 21.17 0.47 -2.38
N VAL A 138 20.80 -0.38 -1.41
CA VAL A 138 20.58 0.04 -0.01
C VAL A 138 21.89 0.47 0.65
N ILE A 139 22.98 -0.28 0.41
CA ILE A 139 24.30 0.02 0.95
C ILE A 139 24.83 1.35 0.37
N ASP A 140 24.67 1.58 -0.93
CA ASP A 140 25.09 2.82 -1.58
C ASP A 140 24.39 4.04 -0.99
N LEU A 141 23.11 3.91 -0.63
CA LEU A 141 22.35 4.96 0.04
C LEU A 141 22.89 5.24 1.46
N LEU A 142 23.29 4.20 2.18
CA LEU A 142 23.83 4.28 3.55
C LEU A 142 25.24 4.87 3.62
N GLN A 143 26.05 4.71 2.57
CA GLN A 143 27.44 5.18 2.54
C GLN A 143 27.57 6.70 2.68
N GLY A 144 26.50 7.47 2.45
CA GLY A 144 26.45 8.91 2.68
C GLY A 144 26.51 9.34 4.15
N GLY A 145 26.49 8.40 5.11
CA GLY A 145 26.53 8.69 6.55
C GLY A 145 25.21 9.23 7.12
N GLN A 146 24.14 9.20 6.34
CA GLN A 146 22.80 9.62 6.72
C GLN A 146 21.96 8.41 7.14
N GLY A 147 21.15 8.56 8.19
CA GLY A 147 20.22 7.52 8.62
C GLY A 147 19.07 7.39 7.62
N VAL A 148 18.80 6.16 7.18
CA VAL A 148 17.71 5.86 6.24
C VAL A 148 16.73 4.86 6.85
N PHE A 149 15.46 5.06 6.57
CA PHE A 149 14.37 4.17 6.99
C PHE A 149 13.87 3.37 5.78
N GLY A 150 13.83 2.04 5.93
CA GLY A 150 13.35 1.13 4.90
C GLY A 150 11.92 0.63 5.19
N ILE A 151 11.08 0.61 4.16
CA ILE A 151 9.75 -0.01 4.14
C ILE A 151 9.77 -1.12 3.10
N ALA A 152 9.83 -2.37 3.56
CA ALA A 152 9.67 -3.53 2.68
C ALA A 152 8.19 -3.67 2.28
N ILE A 153 7.87 -3.46 1.00
CA ILE A 153 6.48 -3.43 0.53
C ILE A 153 5.81 -4.81 0.72
N GLY A 154 6.51 -5.91 0.44
CA GLY A 154 5.98 -7.26 0.63
C GLY A 154 5.57 -7.60 2.08
N GLY A 155 6.16 -6.93 3.09
CA GLY A 155 5.71 -7.05 4.47
C GLY A 155 4.41 -6.30 4.74
N VAL A 156 4.28 -5.08 4.19
CA VAL A 156 3.06 -4.27 4.28
C VAL A 156 1.89 -4.95 3.56
N TRP A 157 2.17 -5.57 2.42
CA TRP A 157 1.21 -6.36 1.65
C TRP A 157 0.55 -7.45 2.50
N ARG A 158 1.35 -8.33 3.10
CA ARG A 158 0.85 -9.44 3.93
C ARG A 158 0.06 -8.96 5.14
N GLU A 159 0.46 -7.84 5.73
CA GLU A 159 -0.27 -7.23 6.85
C GLU A 159 -1.67 -6.78 6.42
N ILE A 160 -1.78 -6.15 5.25
CA ILE A 160 -3.07 -5.72 4.69
C ILE A 160 -3.92 -6.93 4.33
N GLU A 161 -3.34 -7.92 3.67
CA GLU A 161 -4.03 -9.15 3.30
C GLU A 161 -4.64 -9.85 4.53
N GLY A 162 -3.85 -10.00 5.61
CA GLY A 162 -4.33 -10.54 6.87
C GLY A 162 -5.51 -9.74 7.44
N THR A 163 -5.39 -8.41 7.47
CA THR A 163 -6.46 -7.53 7.99
C THR A 163 -7.73 -7.60 7.13
N LEU A 164 -7.59 -7.65 5.81
CA LEU A 164 -8.73 -7.70 4.90
C LEU A 164 -9.40 -9.07 4.87
N HIS A 165 -8.68 -10.15 5.15
CA HIS A 165 -9.26 -11.49 5.27
C HIS A 165 -10.24 -11.59 6.45
N GLU A 166 -10.05 -10.78 7.48
CA GLU A 166 -10.92 -10.71 8.66
C GLU A 166 -12.15 -9.80 8.45
N LEU A 167 -12.22 -9.05 7.35
CA LEU A 167 -13.22 -8.00 7.12
C LEU A 167 -14.15 -8.33 5.95
N PRO A 168 -15.43 -7.89 5.98
CA PRO A 168 -16.36 -8.09 4.86
C PRO A 168 -15.87 -7.34 3.59
N THR A 169 -15.71 -8.06 2.48
CA THR A 169 -15.43 -7.51 1.15
C THR A 169 -16.74 -7.25 0.40
N GLU A 170 -16.87 -6.09 -0.24
CA GLU A 170 -17.98 -5.84 -1.17
C GLU A 170 -17.50 -5.96 -2.61
N ARG A 171 -18.17 -6.79 -3.39
CA ARG A 171 -17.89 -6.90 -4.83
C ARG A 171 -18.45 -5.68 -5.54
N ALA A 172 -17.70 -5.17 -6.52
CA ALA A 172 -18.09 -4.01 -7.31
C ALA A 172 -19.44 -4.19 -8.05
N GLU A 173 -19.97 -5.39 -8.18
CA GLU A 173 -21.20 -5.65 -8.95
C GLU A 173 -22.52 -5.32 -8.23
N SER A 174 -22.51 -4.96 -6.94
CA SER A 174 -23.74 -4.58 -6.25
C SER A 174 -24.11 -3.13 -6.57
N GLN A 175 -24.73 -2.90 -7.72
CA GLN A 175 -25.67 -1.78 -7.83
C GLN A 175 -26.82 -2.09 -6.85
N PRO A 176 -27.10 -1.25 -5.84
CA PRO A 176 -28.43 -1.30 -5.27
C PRO A 176 -29.34 -0.88 -6.42
N GLN A 177 -30.07 -1.85 -6.98
CA GLN A 177 -31.22 -1.58 -7.80
C GLN A 177 -32.22 -0.92 -6.86
N VAL A 178 -32.05 0.39 -6.64
CA VAL A 178 -33.01 1.24 -5.95
C VAL A 178 -34.18 1.31 -6.91
N ALA A 179 -34.98 0.25 -6.93
CA ALA A 179 -36.26 0.26 -7.58
C ALA A 179 -37.00 1.45 -7.01
N ASP A 180 -37.42 2.32 -7.92
CA ASP A 180 -38.11 3.57 -7.67
C ASP A 180 -39.51 3.31 -7.07
N GLU A 181 -39.54 2.78 -5.85
CA GLU A 181 -40.77 2.51 -5.08
C GLU A 181 -41.52 3.81 -4.81
N LEU A 182 -40.82 4.95 -4.76
CA LEU A 182 -41.43 6.26 -4.56
C LEU A 182 -42.17 6.76 -5.81
N ALA A 183 -41.63 6.59 -7.03
CA ALA A 183 -42.37 6.94 -8.25
C ALA A 183 -43.53 5.97 -8.52
N ALA A 184 -43.35 4.68 -8.24
CA ALA A 184 -44.44 3.69 -8.35
C ALA A 184 -45.62 4.01 -7.41
N ARG A 185 -45.35 4.49 -6.18
CA ARG A 185 -46.39 4.95 -5.25
C ARG A 185 -47.07 6.25 -5.69
N ARG A 186 -46.35 7.16 -6.37
CA ARG A 186 -46.95 8.40 -6.91
C ARG A 186 -47.90 8.10 -8.06
N ALA A 187 -47.56 7.18 -8.96
CA ALA A 187 -48.43 6.79 -10.07
C ALA A 187 -49.76 6.15 -9.63
N ARG A 188 -49.78 5.41 -8.51
CA ARG A 188 -51.00 4.80 -7.95
C ARG A 188 -51.95 5.78 -7.24
N ARG A 189 -51.54 7.02 -6.97
CA ARG A 189 -52.39 8.05 -6.33
C ARG A 189 -53.02 9.03 -7.31
N THR A 190 -52.71 8.91 -8.60
CA THR A 190 -53.23 9.79 -9.66
C THR A 190 -54.14 9.04 -10.64
N SER A 191 -54.50 7.79 -10.32
CA SER A 191 -55.53 6.99 -11.01
C SER A 191 -56.77 6.87 -10.13
#